data_AF-A0A357ML49-F1
#
_entry.id   AF-A0A357ML49-F1
#
_cell.length_a   1.000
_cell.length_b   1.000
_cell.length_c   1.000
_cell.angle_alpha   90.00
_cell.angle_beta   90.00
_cell.angle_gamma   90.00
#
_symmetry.space_group_name_H-M   'P 1'
#
loop_
_entity.id
_entity.type
_entity.pdbx_description
1 polymer ?
#
loop_
_entity_poly.entity_id
_entity_poly.type
_entity_poly.pdbx_seq_one_letter_code
_entity_poly.pdbx_strand_id
1 'polypeptide(L)'
;MAQRFGGKYSPGGEDAPPPKSGYEGARADPAGARSNVMFVPAIPLVFISLGDGAIGLTLGLAAAGVLTLSAWLLREGLRAEAAWAGRKVARRPAFPRKMAASLLAGIGVGMAAFKYGLGEATGASDPALYLAPALFGLVTTGLHAVAFGIDPMRDKGIGGVDRFQQDRVARVVDEAEAALSDMSAAIARAGDRRLETRVEQFQATARKMFRRVEEDPRDLTQARKYMTVYLSGARDATVKFAELYARTRDAQARADYAALLDDLEENFAARTQKMLLDDRSDLTVEIEVLRERLHREGVRLD
;
A
#
# COMPACT_ATOMS: atom_id res chain seq x y z
N MET A 1 -13.71 37.30 27.57
CA MET A 1 -13.39 37.74 26.20
C MET A 1 -13.69 36.57 25.27
N ALA A 2 -14.71 36.70 24.42
CA ALA A 2 -15.15 35.62 23.53
C ALA A 2 -14.34 35.63 22.23
N GLN A 3 -13.71 34.51 21.89
CA GLN A 3 -13.01 34.32 20.62
C GLN A 3 -14.03 34.26 19.47
N ARG A 4 -13.83 35.09 18.45
CA ARG A 4 -14.68 35.18 17.26
C ARG A 4 -14.39 34.00 16.32
N PHE A 5 -15.43 33.27 15.95
CA PHE A 5 -15.38 32.23 14.93
C PHE A 5 -15.30 32.85 13.53
N GLY A 6 -14.26 32.49 12.76
CA GLY A 6 -14.10 32.82 11.35
C GLY A 6 -14.55 31.66 10.47
N GLY A 7 -15.74 31.77 9.88
CA GLY A 7 -16.24 30.85 8.86
C GLY A 7 -16.42 31.57 7.52
N LYS A 8 -16.80 30.86 6.46
CA LYS A 8 -16.92 31.41 5.08
C LYS A 8 -17.93 32.56 4.90
N TYR A 9 -18.69 32.88 5.94
CA TYR A 9 -19.66 33.99 5.98
C TYR A 9 -19.31 35.05 7.04
N SER A 10 -18.11 34.99 7.64
CA SER A 10 -17.65 36.01 8.58
C SER A 10 -17.14 37.24 7.80
N PRO A 11 -17.46 38.48 8.22
CA PRO A 11 -16.99 39.68 7.53
C PRO A 11 -15.48 39.77 7.67
N GLY A 12 -14.74 39.67 6.55
CA GLY A 12 -13.27 39.70 6.50
C GLY A 12 -12.57 38.43 5.97
N GLY A 13 -13.30 37.50 5.34
CA GLY A 13 -12.78 36.19 4.91
C GLY A 13 -12.34 36.08 3.44
N GLU A 14 -11.80 37.12 2.81
CA GLU A 14 -11.44 37.06 1.38
C GLU A 14 -10.06 36.44 1.08
N ASP A 15 -9.20 36.18 2.08
CA ASP A 15 -7.83 35.68 1.85
C ASP A 15 -7.53 34.28 2.46
N ALA A 16 -8.54 33.52 2.88
CA ALA A 16 -8.30 32.17 3.38
C ALA A 16 -8.23 31.16 2.21
N PRO A 17 -7.09 30.44 2.01
CA PRO A 17 -7.03 29.39 1.01
C PRO A 17 -8.13 28.35 1.29
N PRO A 18 -8.77 27.80 0.23
CA PRO A 18 -9.90 26.89 0.40
C PRO A 18 -9.50 25.70 1.29
N PRO A 19 -10.34 25.29 2.25
CA PRO A 19 -10.02 24.15 3.10
C PRO A 19 -9.85 22.91 2.23
N LYS A 20 -8.62 22.39 2.18
CA LYS A 20 -8.31 21.11 1.53
C LYS A 20 -9.22 20.04 2.15
N SER A 21 -9.97 19.32 1.33
CA SER A 21 -10.92 18.34 1.85
C SER A 21 -10.13 17.26 2.61
N GLY A 22 -10.60 16.85 3.79
CA GLY A 22 -9.96 15.77 4.58
C GLY A 22 -9.91 14.40 3.89
N TYR A 23 -10.43 14.31 2.65
CA TYR A 23 -10.47 13.12 1.82
C TYR A 23 -9.61 13.25 0.55
N GLU A 24 -8.87 14.35 0.39
CA GLU A 24 -8.04 14.59 -0.79
C GLU A 24 -6.87 13.60 -0.80
N GLY A 25 -7.05 12.48 -1.50
CA GLY A 25 -6.07 11.38 -1.59
C GLY A 25 -6.42 10.12 -0.77
N ALA A 26 -7.56 10.08 -0.08
CA ALA A 26 -8.00 8.87 0.62
C ALA A 26 -8.30 7.74 -0.39
N ARG A 27 -7.54 6.64 -0.30
CA ARG A 27 -7.77 5.42 -1.11
C ARG A 27 -8.45 4.38 -0.22
N ALA A 28 -9.53 3.77 -0.72
CA ALA A 28 -10.19 2.66 -0.02
C ALA A 28 -9.21 1.49 0.17
N ASP A 29 -9.25 0.80 1.33
CA ASP A 29 -8.43 -0.41 1.55
C ASP A 29 -8.79 -1.43 0.44
N PRO A 30 -7.82 -1.81 -0.42
CA PRO A 30 -8.04 -2.81 -1.46
C PRO A 30 -8.49 -4.17 -0.89
N ALA A 31 -8.16 -4.46 0.37
CA ALA A 31 -8.71 -5.55 1.16
C ALA A 31 -10.05 -5.18 1.82
N GLY A 32 -10.98 -4.67 1.03
CA GLY A 32 -12.28 -4.19 1.49
C GLY A 32 -13.30 -5.31 1.77
N ALA A 33 -14.58 -4.95 1.76
CA ALA A 33 -15.69 -5.88 2.07
C ALA A 33 -15.65 -7.18 1.25
N ARG A 34 -15.23 -7.13 -0.02
CA ARG A 34 -15.20 -8.28 -0.93
C ARG A 34 -14.25 -9.41 -0.46
N SER A 35 -13.08 -9.08 0.08
CA SER A 35 -12.17 -10.09 0.64
C SER A 35 -12.65 -10.61 1.99
N ASN A 36 -13.28 -9.75 2.80
CA ASN A 36 -13.78 -10.15 4.12
C ASN A 36 -14.94 -11.15 4.03
N VAL A 37 -15.76 -11.07 2.98
CA VAL A 37 -16.82 -12.06 2.71
C VAL A 37 -16.27 -13.48 2.54
N MET A 38 -15.01 -13.64 2.07
CA MET A 38 -14.41 -14.97 1.87
C MET A 38 -14.07 -15.71 3.17
N PHE A 39 -14.14 -15.03 4.33
CA PHE A 39 -14.05 -15.70 5.64
C PHE A 39 -15.37 -16.34 6.07
N VAL A 40 -16.50 -15.90 5.51
CA VAL A 40 -17.84 -16.34 5.92
C VAL A 40 -18.06 -17.84 5.71
N PRO A 41 -17.69 -18.46 4.57
CA PRO A 41 -17.95 -19.89 4.33
C PRO A 41 -17.35 -20.85 5.37
N ALA A 42 -16.23 -20.47 6.00
CA ALA A 42 -15.59 -21.30 7.03
C ALA A 42 -16.45 -21.41 8.31
N ILE A 43 -17.22 -20.36 8.64
CA ILE A 43 -18.01 -20.28 9.87
C ILE A 43 -19.11 -21.36 9.93
N PRO A 44 -20.08 -21.43 8.99
CA PRO A 44 -21.12 -22.45 9.05
C PRO A 44 -20.53 -23.85 8.90
N LEU A 45 -19.42 -24.02 8.16
CA LEU A 45 -18.75 -25.30 8.02
C LEU A 45 -18.27 -25.85 9.38
N VAL A 46 -17.70 -25.01 10.25
CA VAL A 46 -17.31 -25.43 11.61
C VAL A 46 -18.53 -25.85 12.42
N PHE A 47 -19.58 -25.03 12.44
CA PHE A 47 -20.78 -25.31 13.24
C PHE A 47 -21.50 -26.59 12.82
N ILE A 48 -21.62 -26.82 11.51
CA ILE A 48 -22.24 -28.05 10.99
C ILE A 48 -21.39 -29.28 11.34
N SER A 49 -20.07 -29.12 11.44
CA SER A 49 -19.16 -30.24 11.72
C SER A 49 -19.12 -30.69 13.19
N LEU A 50 -19.68 -29.93 14.12
CA LEU A 50 -19.68 -30.27 15.56
C LEU A 50 -20.48 -31.56 15.88
N GLY A 51 -21.43 -31.93 15.02
CA GLY A 51 -22.27 -33.12 15.20
C GLY A 51 -21.79 -34.38 14.47
N ASP A 52 -20.76 -34.30 13.62
CA ASP A 52 -20.43 -35.35 12.63
C ASP A 52 -19.46 -36.42 13.12
N GLY A 53 -19.30 -36.54 14.45
CA GLY A 53 -18.30 -37.42 15.08
C GLY A 53 -16.86 -36.97 14.83
N ALA A 54 -15.89 -37.74 15.32
CA ALA A 54 -14.49 -37.33 15.33
C ALA A 54 -13.91 -37.10 13.91
N ILE A 55 -14.24 -37.98 12.96
CA ILE A 55 -13.72 -37.89 11.58
C ILE A 55 -14.34 -36.70 10.85
N GLY A 56 -15.67 -36.54 10.90
CA GLY A 56 -16.37 -35.44 10.25
C GLY A 56 -15.98 -34.07 10.84
N LEU A 57 -15.81 -34.00 12.16
CA LEU A 57 -15.31 -32.81 12.85
C LEU A 57 -13.89 -32.46 12.39
N THR A 58 -12.97 -33.43 12.35
CA THR A 58 -11.57 -33.19 11.97
C THR A 58 -11.46 -32.70 10.53
N LEU A 59 -12.19 -33.33 9.60
CA LEU A 59 -12.22 -32.91 8.20
C LEU A 59 -12.87 -31.53 8.02
N GLY A 60 -13.96 -31.25 8.74
CA GLY A 60 -14.63 -29.96 8.72
C GLY A 60 -13.76 -28.82 9.23
N LEU A 61 -13.04 -29.03 10.35
CA LEU A 61 -12.09 -28.06 10.89
C LEU A 61 -10.89 -27.86 9.95
N ALA A 62 -10.36 -28.93 9.36
CA ALA A 62 -9.27 -28.82 8.40
C ALA A 62 -9.70 -28.03 7.16
N ALA A 63 -10.87 -28.33 6.60
CA ALA A 63 -11.44 -27.60 5.46
C ALA A 63 -11.69 -26.11 5.80
N ALA A 64 -12.27 -25.82 6.97
CA ALA A 64 -12.47 -24.45 7.44
C ALA A 64 -11.15 -23.69 7.64
N GLY A 65 -10.11 -24.36 8.16
CA GLY A 65 -8.76 -23.82 8.30
C GLY A 65 -8.14 -23.47 6.95
N VAL A 66 -8.27 -24.36 5.95
CA VAL A 66 -7.80 -24.12 4.58
C VAL A 66 -8.54 -22.95 3.93
N LEU A 67 -9.87 -22.86 4.09
CA LEU A 67 -10.67 -21.73 3.58
C LEU A 67 -10.28 -20.40 4.24
N THR A 68 -10.04 -20.42 5.55
CA THR A 68 -9.58 -19.24 6.29
C THR A 68 -8.21 -18.78 5.81
N LEU A 69 -7.28 -19.73 5.59
CA LEU A 69 -5.95 -19.44 5.05
C LEU A 69 -6.04 -18.89 3.62
N SER A 70 -6.92 -19.43 2.78
CA SER A 70 -7.21 -18.90 1.44
C SER A 70 -7.69 -17.45 1.50
N ALA A 71 -8.69 -17.15 2.35
CA ALA A 71 -9.25 -15.81 2.50
C ALA A 71 -8.22 -14.80 3.02
N TRP A 72 -7.37 -15.22 3.97
CA TRP A 72 -6.23 -14.43 4.42
C TRP A 72 -5.27 -14.16 3.25
N LEU A 73 -4.79 -15.19 2.58
CA LEU A 73 -3.83 -15.02 1.49
C LEU A 73 -4.36 -14.13 0.35
N LEU A 74 -5.65 -14.22 0.04
CA LEU A 74 -6.34 -13.34 -0.92
C LEU A 74 -6.28 -11.87 -0.47
N ARG A 75 -6.54 -11.59 0.81
CA ARG A 75 -6.50 -10.26 1.40
C ARG A 75 -5.11 -9.62 1.23
N GLU A 76 -4.06 -10.35 1.57
CA GLU A 76 -2.67 -9.93 1.39
C GLU A 76 -2.26 -9.84 -0.09
N GLY A 77 -2.88 -10.63 -0.98
CA GLY A 77 -2.69 -10.56 -2.42
C GLY A 77 -3.27 -9.27 -3.03
N LEU A 78 -4.51 -8.91 -2.67
CA LEU A 78 -5.15 -7.67 -3.13
C LEU A 78 -4.41 -6.42 -2.65
N ARG A 79 -3.90 -6.42 -1.42
CA ARG A 79 -3.05 -5.34 -0.89
C ARG A 79 -1.74 -5.21 -1.68
N ALA A 80 -1.09 -6.34 -1.98
CA ALA A 80 0.14 -6.34 -2.77
C ALA A 80 -0.09 -5.84 -4.20
N GLU A 81 -1.19 -6.26 -4.83
CA GLU A 81 -1.56 -5.79 -6.16
C GLU A 81 -1.86 -4.29 -6.16
N ALA A 82 -2.59 -3.77 -5.17
CA ALA A 82 -2.87 -2.34 -5.10
C ALA A 82 -1.62 -1.50 -4.86
N ALA A 83 -0.68 -1.98 -4.03
CA ALA A 83 0.62 -1.35 -3.85
C ALA A 83 1.42 -1.34 -5.17
N TRP A 84 1.42 -2.46 -5.90
CA TRP A 84 2.02 -2.55 -7.23
C TRP A 84 1.33 -1.63 -8.25
N ALA A 85 0.00 -1.59 -8.26
CA ALA A 85 -0.83 -0.79 -9.16
C ALA A 85 -0.63 0.72 -8.96
N GLY A 86 -0.51 1.14 -7.70
CA GLY A 86 -0.35 2.55 -7.31
C GLY A 86 1.01 3.17 -7.66
N ARG A 87 2.00 2.35 -8.01
CA ARG A 87 3.35 2.79 -8.39
C ARG A 87 3.57 2.68 -9.91
N LYS A 88 4.30 3.64 -10.49
CA LYS A 88 4.72 3.59 -11.91
C LYS A 88 5.86 2.60 -12.14
N VAL A 89 6.70 2.40 -11.12
CA VAL A 89 7.82 1.45 -11.10
C VAL A 89 7.64 0.55 -9.87
N ALA A 90 7.51 -0.75 -10.06
CA ALA A 90 7.30 -1.71 -8.97
C ALA A 90 7.64 -3.13 -9.42
N ARG A 91 8.31 -3.88 -8.54
CA ARG A 91 8.56 -5.30 -8.74
C ARG A 91 7.28 -6.11 -8.57
N ARG A 92 7.12 -7.17 -9.36
CA ARG A 92 6.05 -8.15 -9.16
C ARG A 92 6.12 -8.75 -7.75
N PRO A 93 4.97 -9.10 -7.14
CA PRO A 93 4.98 -9.83 -5.88
C PRO A 93 5.83 -11.11 -5.98
N ALA A 94 6.67 -11.38 -4.97
CA ALA A 94 7.56 -12.54 -4.96
C ALA A 94 6.81 -13.90 -4.95
N PHE A 95 5.58 -13.89 -4.45
CA PHE A 95 4.71 -15.06 -4.38
C PHE A 95 3.30 -14.70 -4.90
N PRO A 96 2.71 -15.47 -5.84
CA PRO A 96 1.40 -15.18 -6.42
C PRO A 96 0.28 -15.58 -5.45
N ARG A 97 -0.01 -14.68 -4.51
CA ARG A 97 -0.91 -14.91 -3.38
C ARG A 97 -2.35 -15.15 -3.82
N LYS A 98 -2.88 -14.41 -4.80
CA LYS A 98 -4.26 -14.62 -5.29
C LYS A 98 -4.43 -15.96 -6.01
N MET A 99 -3.42 -16.39 -6.76
CA MET A 99 -3.42 -17.73 -7.37
C MET A 99 -3.39 -18.84 -6.32
N ALA A 100 -2.48 -18.73 -5.34
CA ALA A 100 -2.40 -19.67 -4.24
C ALA A 100 -3.69 -19.68 -3.40
N ALA A 101 -4.29 -18.52 -3.17
CA ALA A 101 -5.59 -18.41 -2.50
C ALA A 101 -6.69 -19.11 -3.29
N SER A 102 -6.72 -18.94 -4.61
CA SER A 102 -7.70 -19.60 -5.49
C SER A 102 -7.57 -21.12 -5.43
N LEU A 103 -6.33 -21.64 -5.44
CA LEU A 103 -6.06 -23.07 -5.30
C LEU A 103 -6.49 -23.59 -3.92
N LEU A 104 -6.14 -22.88 -2.84
CA LEU A 104 -6.54 -23.25 -1.48
C LEU A 104 -8.06 -23.18 -1.29
N ALA A 105 -8.75 -22.23 -1.91
CA ALA A 105 -10.21 -22.16 -1.89
C ALA A 105 -10.81 -23.43 -2.52
N GLY A 106 -10.28 -23.86 -3.67
CA GLY A 106 -10.67 -25.12 -4.30
C GLY A 106 -10.42 -26.33 -3.43
N ILE A 107 -9.24 -26.44 -2.81
CA ILE A 107 -8.92 -27.54 -1.89
C ILE A 107 -9.86 -27.54 -0.69
N GLY A 108 -10.11 -26.38 -0.07
CA GLY A 108 -10.99 -26.26 1.09
C GLY A 108 -12.44 -26.66 0.78
N VAL A 109 -12.98 -26.20 -0.36
CA VAL A 109 -14.32 -26.60 -0.82
C VAL A 109 -14.36 -28.08 -1.21
N GLY A 110 -13.32 -28.60 -1.88
CA GLY A 110 -13.21 -30.02 -2.19
C GLY A 110 -13.20 -30.89 -0.93
N MET A 111 -12.44 -30.51 0.10
CA MET A 111 -12.43 -31.20 1.39
C MET A 111 -13.80 -31.15 2.08
N ALA A 112 -14.49 -30.01 2.04
CA ALA A 112 -15.84 -29.89 2.56
C ALA A 112 -16.83 -30.79 1.81
N ALA A 113 -16.76 -30.83 0.47
CA ALA A 113 -17.60 -31.70 -0.35
C ALA A 113 -17.29 -33.19 -0.11
N PHE A 114 -16.02 -33.56 0.05
CA PHE A 114 -15.61 -34.93 0.36
C PHE A 114 -16.16 -35.39 1.71
N LYS A 115 -16.11 -34.52 2.72
CA LYS A 115 -16.71 -34.76 4.04
C LYS A 115 -18.20 -35.09 3.93
N TYR A 116 -18.99 -34.32 3.16
CA TYR A 116 -20.41 -34.61 2.98
C TYR A 116 -20.63 -35.92 2.20
N GLY A 117 -19.83 -36.18 1.16
CA GLY A 117 -19.89 -37.42 0.39
C GLY A 117 -19.62 -38.69 1.19
N LEU A 118 -18.79 -38.62 2.24
CA LEU A 118 -18.54 -39.76 3.15
C LEU A 118 -19.79 -40.22 3.91
N GLY A 119 -20.77 -39.34 4.14
CA GLY A 119 -22.02 -39.69 4.83
C GLY A 119 -23.05 -40.37 3.92
N GLU A 120 -23.00 -40.11 2.61
CA GLU A 120 -23.95 -40.62 1.62
C GLU A 120 -23.41 -41.79 0.78
N ALA A 121 -22.09 -42.03 0.82
CA ALA A 121 -21.45 -43.05 0.00
C ALA A 121 -21.92 -44.47 0.35
N THR A 122 -22.44 -45.18 -0.65
CA THR A 122 -22.86 -46.59 -0.55
C THR A 122 -21.69 -47.59 -0.55
N GLY A 123 -20.44 -47.11 -0.69
CA GLY A 123 -19.21 -47.90 -0.60
C GLY A 123 -17.96 -47.11 -0.98
N ALA A 124 -16.78 -47.58 -0.59
CA ALA A 124 -15.49 -46.92 -0.85
C ALA A 124 -15.09 -46.86 -2.33
N SER A 125 -15.75 -47.66 -3.18
CA SER A 125 -15.52 -47.73 -4.63
C SER A 125 -16.48 -46.85 -5.44
N ASP A 126 -17.33 -46.04 -4.79
CA ASP A 126 -18.23 -45.13 -5.48
C ASP A 126 -17.43 -43.99 -6.16
N PRO A 127 -17.46 -43.88 -7.50
CA PRO A 127 -16.76 -42.80 -8.21
C PRO A 127 -17.23 -41.40 -7.76
N ALA A 128 -18.48 -41.28 -7.30
CA ALA A 128 -19.05 -40.01 -6.84
C ALA A 128 -18.31 -39.45 -5.62
N LEU A 129 -17.74 -40.33 -4.78
CA LEU A 129 -16.99 -39.95 -3.57
C LEU A 129 -15.76 -39.09 -3.90
N TYR A 130 -15.12 -39.29 -5.05
CA TYR A 130 -13.93 -38.56 -5.45
C TYR A 130 -14.20 -37.53 -6.55
N LEU A 131 -15.14 -37.83 -7.45
CA LEU A 131 -15.44 -36.97 -8.59
C LEU A 131 -16.13 -35.67 -8.15
N ALA A 132 -17.12 -35.73 -7.26
CA ALA A 132 -17.82 -34.53 -6.82
C ALA A 132 -16.89 -33.53 -6.10
N PRO A 133 -16.05 -33.94 -5.12
CA PRO A 133 -15.04 -33.06 -4.52
C PRO A 133 -14.09 -32.42 -5.51
N ALA A 134 -13.62 -33.19 -6.50
CA ALA A 134 -12.72 -32.68 -7.53
C ALA A 134 -13.40 -31.61 -8.39
N LEU A 135 -14.66 -31.84 -8.81
CA LEU A 135 -15.43 -30.88 -9.59
C LEU A 135 -15.70 -29.60 -8.79
N PHE A 136 -16.18 -29.71 -7.55
CA PHE A 136 -16.42 -28.54 -6.70
C PHE A 136 -15.14 -27.76 -6.44
N GLY A 137 -14.01 -28.45 -6.21
CA GLY A 137 -12.72 -27.80 -6.03
C GLY A 137 -12.22 -27.08 -7.28
N LEU A 138 -12.33 -27.71 -8.46
CA LEU A 138 -11.94 -27.11 -9.74
C LEU A 138 -12.80 -25.90 -10.10
N VAL A 139 -14.12 -26.03 -9.98
CA VAL A 139 -15.06 -24.93 -10.24
C VAL A 139 -14.81 -23.78 -9.28
N THR A 140 -14.61 -24.05 -7.99
CA THR A 140 -14.29 -23.02 -6.99
C THR A 140 -12.98 -22.32 -7.33
N THR A 141 -11.93 -23.07 -7.70
CA THR A 141 -10.63 -22.50 -8.09
C THR A 141 -10.79 -21.54 -9.28
N GLY A 142 -11.53 -21.97 -10.31
CA GLY A 142 -11.79 -21.17 -11.50
C GLY A 142 -12.60 -19.91 -11.19
N LEU A 143 -13.72 -20.05 -10.47
CA LEU A 143 -14.56 -18.92 -10.06
C LEU A 143 -13.80 -17.94 -9.18
N HIS A 144 -12.99 -18.43 -8.26
CA HIS A 144 -12.16 -17.59 -7.39
C HIS A 144 -11.11 -16.82 -8.21
N ALA A 145 -10.44 -17.48 -9.16
CA ALA A 145 -9.49 -16.83 -10.05
C ALA A 145 -10.16 -15.78 -10.96
N VAL A 146 -11.37 -16.04 -11.46
CA VAL A 146 -12.14 -15.09 -12.27
C VAL A 146 -12.62 -13.89 -11.42
N ALA A 147 -13.10 -14.14 -10.20
CA ALA A 147 -13.65 -13.10 -9.34
C ALA A 147 -12.59 -12.11 -8.83
N PHE A 148 -11.36 -12.58 -8.56
CA PHE A 148 -10.29 -11.77 -7.95
C PHE A 148 -9.11 -11.48 -8.89
N GLY A 149 -9.10 -12.10 -10.07
CA GLY A 149 -8.03 -11.99 -11.04
C GLY A 149 -6.72 -12.64 -10.60
N ILE A 150 -5.75 -12.60 -11.49
CA ILE A 150 -4.42 -13.19 -11.30
C ILE A 150 -3.45 -12.13 -10.74
N ASP A 151 -2.45 -12.55 -9.95
CA ASP A 151 -1.39 -11.66 -9.46
C ASP A 151 -0.57 -11.04 -10.61
N PRO A 152 -0.09 -9.79 -10.49
CA PRO A 152 0.84 -9.20 -11.45
C PRO A 152 2.09 -10.08 -11.62
N MET A 153 2.35 -10.56 -12.84
CA MET A 153 3.49 -11.44 -13.13
C MET A 153 4.70 -10.72 -13.72
N ARG A 154 4.59 -9.42 -13.99
CA ARG A 154 5.62 -8.59 -14.63
C ARG A 154 5.97 -7.41 -13.76
N ASP A 155 7.25 -7.05 -13.77
CA ASP A 155 7.72 -5.82 -13.16
C ASP A 155 7.26 -4.61 -13.98
N LYS A 156 6.99 -3.48 -13.31
CA LYS A 156 6.79 -2.19 -13.96
C LYS A 156 8.11 -1.45 -13.99
N GLY A 157 8.47 -0.92 -15.15
CA GLY A 157 9.61 -0.02 -15.32
C GLY A 157 9.50 0.75 -16.62
N ILE A 158 10.12 1.92 -16.67
CA ILE A 158 10.31 2.68 -17.91
C ILE A 158 11.46 2.01 -18.67
N GLY A 159 11.22 1.58 -19.91
CA GLY A 159 12.26 1.00 -20.74
C GLY A 159 13.40 2.01 -20.97
N GLY A 160 14.65 1.57 -20.81
CA GLY A 160 15.84 2.37 -21.13
C GLY A 160 16.69 2.84 -19.93
N VAL A 161 16.27 2.61 -18.68
CA VAL A 161 17.10 2.90 -17.49
C VAL A 161 17.61 1.59 -16.88
N ASP A 162 18.89 1.56 -16.50
CA ASP A 162 19.58 0.41 -15.92
C ASP A 162 18.76 -0.23 -14.77
N ARG A 163 18.42 -1.52 -14.89
CA ARG A 163 17.60 -2.27 -13.91
C ARG A 163 18.18 -2.16 -12.49
N PHE A 164 19.50 -2.07 -12.35
CA PHE A 164 20.17 -1.89 -11.07
C PHE A 164 19.83 -0.56 -10.40
N GLN A 165 19.65 0.52 -11.17
CA GLN A 165 19.27 1.82 -10.62
C GLN A 165 17.81 1.83 -10.18
N GLN A 166 16.91 1.26 -10.98
CA GLN A 166 15.49 1.11 -10.62
C GLN A 166 15.32 0.28 -9.34
N ASP A 167 16.05 -0.82 -9.23
CA ASP A 167 16.05 -1.68 -8.04
C ASP A 167 16.54 -0.97 -6.78
N ARG A 168 17.55 -0.11 -6.92
CA ARG A 168 18.07 0.70 -5.81
C ARG A 168 17.07 1.75 -5.37
N VAL A 169 16.40 2.42 -6.31
CA VAL A 169 15.34 3.40 -6.01
C VAL A 169 14.20 2.73 -5.26
N ALA A 170 13.68 1.61 -5.77
CA ALA A 170 12.56 0.90 -5.15
C ALA A 170 12.84 0.54 -3.68
N ARG A 171 14.04 0.02 -3.39
CA ARG A 171 14.44 -0.31 -2.01
C ARG A 171 14.46 0.91 -1.09
N VAL A 172 15.06 2.02 -1.53
CA VAL A 172 15.14 3.25 -0.72
C VAL A 172 13.74 3.85 -0.49
N VAL A 173 12.86 3.78 -1.49
CA VAL A 173 11.47 4.23 -1.35
C VAL A 173 10.70 3.36 -0.36
N ASP A 174 10.87 2.03 -0.41
CA ASP A 174 10.22 1.11 0.54
C ASP A 174 10.67 1.35 1.99
N GLU A 175 11.98 1.55 2.22
CA GLU A 175 12.52 1.91 3.53
C GLU A 175 11.98 3.27 4.01
N ALA A 176 11.82 4.22 3.10
CA ALA A 176 11.29 5.54 3.41
C ALA A 176 9.79 5.49 3.78
N GLU A 177 8.97 4.76 3.02
CA GLU A 177 7.55 4.55 3.37
C GLU A 177 7.37 3.80 4.69
N ALA A 178 8.25 2.84 5.01
CA ALA A 178 8.25 2.17 6.30
C ALA A 178 8.48 3.17 7.46
N ALA A 179 9.46 4.08 7.31
CA ALA A 179 9.70 5.11 8.31
C ALA A 179 8.51 6.08 8.47
N LEU A 180 7.81 6.44 7.38
CA LEU A 180 6.57 7.22 7.47
C LEU A 180 5.47 6.47 8.24
N SER A 181 5.30 5.17 7.96
CA SER A 181 4.34 4.32 8.68
C SER A 181 4.66 4.25 10.18
N ASP A 182 5.94 4.10 10.53
CA ASP A 182 6.40 4.10 11.92
C ASP A 182 6.11 5.44 12.62
N MET A 183 6.27 6.56 11.91
CA MET A 183 5.90 7.89 12.41
C MET A 183 4.40 7.98 12.73
N SER A 184 3.52 7.51 11.83
CA SER A 184 2.06 7.46 12.09
C SER A 184 1.73 6.63 13.31
N ALA A 185 2.33 5.44 13.44
CA ALA A 185 2.10 4.56 14.58
C ALA A 185 2.62 5.15 15.90
N ALA A 186 3.73 5.88 15.85
CA ALA A 186 4.29 6.57 17.01
C ALA A 186 3.43 7.76 17.44
N ILE A 187 3.05 8.65 16.52
CA ILE A 187 2.31 9.86 16.88
C ILE A 187 0.90 9.56 17.40
N ALA A 188 0.26 8.49 16.91
CA ALA A 188 -1.04 8.06 17.41
C ALA A 188 -1.03 7.73 18.92
N ARG A 189 0.13 7.33 19.48
CA ARG A 189 0.28 7.07 20.93
C ARG A 189 0.28 8.36 21.76
N ALA A 190 0.58 9.51 21.17
CA ALA A 190 0.56 10.81 21.86
C ALA A 190 -0.88 11.32 22.09
N GLY A 191 -1.83 10.88 21.26
CA GLY A 191 -3.25 11.25 21.35
C GLY A 191 -3.54 12.73 21.07
N ASP A 192 -2.65 13.43 20.36
CA ASP A 192 -2.89 14.80 19.88
C ASP A 192 -3.28 14.76 18.40
N ARG A 193 -4.57 14.90 18.15
CA ARG A 193 -5.17 14.86 16.80
C ARG A 193 -4.63 15.95 15.86
N ARG A 194 -4.19 17.09 16.39
CA ARG A 194 -3.58 18.15 15.57
C ARG A 194 -2.20 17.73 15.09
N LEU A 195 -1.41 17.10 15.95
CA LEU A 195 -0.10 16.59 15.56
C LEU A 195 -0.19 15.38 14.64
N GLU A 196 -1.18 14.49 14.82
CA GLU A 196 -1.48 13.42 13.87
C GLU A 196 -1.73 14.00 12.46
N THR A 197 -2.59 15.01 12.36
CA THR A 197 -2.89 15.70 11.08
C THR A 197 -1.62 16.34 10.47
N ARG A 198 -0.74 16.88 11.31
CA ARG A 198 0.52 17.49 10.86
C ARG A 198 1.51 16.45 10.34
N VAL A 199 1.59 15.29 10.98
CA VAL A 199 2.39 14.16 10.46
C VAL A 199 1.84 13.67 9.13
N GLU A 200 0.53 13.58 8.96
CA GLU A 200 -0.11 13.23 7.68
C GLU A 200 0.21 14.24 6.57
N GLN A 201 0.22 15.54 6.87
CA GLN A 201 0.61 16.60 5.93
C GLN A 201 2.07 16.45 5.49
N PHE A 202 2.98 16.26 6.45
CA PHE A 202 4.39 16.00 6.16
C PHE A 202 4.56 14.75 5.29
N GLN A 203 3.85 13.65 5.59
CA GLN A 203 3.87 12.43 4.78
C GLN A 203 3.42 12.68 3.35
N ALA A 204 2.38 13.48 3.14
CA ALA A 204 1.91 13.83 1.81
C ALA A 204 2.99 14.59 1.01
N THR A 205 3.73 15.48 1.67
CA THR A 205 4.87 16.19 1.07
C THR A 205 6.04 15.26 0.76
N ALA A 206 6.42 14.37 1.69
CA ALA A 206 7.46 13.37 1.46
C ALA A 206 7.10 12.41 0.30
N ARG A 207 5.85 11.96 0.21
CA ARG A 207 5.36 11.11 -0.89
C ARG A 207 5.36 11.81 -2.25
N LYS A 208 5.34 13.14 -2.32
CA LYS A 208 5.58 13.87 -3.59
C LYS A 208 7.03 13.70 -4.03
N MET A 209 7.98 13.83 -3.11
CA MET A 209 9.40 13.58 -3.39
C MET A 209 9.65 12.14 -3.82
N PHE A 210 9.06 11.16 -3.13
CA PHE A 210 9.27 9.74 -3.48
C PHE A 210 8.80 9.43 -4.90
N ARG A 211 7.59 9.87 -5.26
CA ARG A 211 7.06 9.72 -6.62
C ARG A 211 7.97 10.35 -7.67
N ARG A 212 8.56 11.51 -7.35
CA ARG A 212 9.49 12.19 -8.27
C ARG A 212 10.78 11.37 -8.49
N VAL A 213 11.35 10.82 -7.43
CA VAL A 213 12.53 9.94 -7.52
C VAL A 213 12.20 8.61 -8.22
N GLU A 214 10.97 8.11 -8.09
CA GLU A 214 10.49 6.95 -8.86
C GLU A 214 10.34 7.27 -10.36
N GLU A 215 9.98 8.51 -10.70
CA GLU A 215 9.85 8.98 -12.09
C GLU A 215 11.22 9.18 -12.74
N ASP A 216 12.19 9.74 -12.01
CA ASP A 216 13.58 9.88 -12.46
C ASP A 216 14.59 9.29 -11.45
N PRO A 217 15.13 8.08 -11.70
CA PRO A 217 16.11 7.45 -10.83
C PRO A 217 17.40 8.26 -10.60
N ARG A 218 17.72 9.24 -11.46
CA ARG A 218 18.89 10.11 -11.32
C ARG A 218 18.75 11.04 -10.10
N ASP A 219 17.52 11.44 -9.78
CA ASP A 219 17.18 12.30 -8.65
C ASP A 219 17.49 11.66 -7.29
N LEU A 220 17.58 10.32 -7.23
CA LEU A 220 17.92 9.60 -6.01
C LEU A 220 19.23 10.13 -5.40
N THR A 221 20.21 10.50 -6.21
CA THR A 221 21.50 11.02 -5.70
C THR A 221 21.30 12.30 -4.90
N GLN A 222 20.40 13.18 -5.35
CA GLN A 222 20.10 14.45 -4.70
C GLN A 222 19.11 14.30 -3.53
N ALA A 223 18.19 13.34 -3.60
CA ALA A 223 17.15 13.10 -2.61
C ALA A 223 17.57 12.13 -1.49
N ARG A 224 18.64 11.34 -1.68
CA ARG A 224 19.07 10.26 -0.76
C ARG A 224 19.10 10.70 0.70
N LYS A 225 19.73 11.84 0.98
CA LYS A 225 19.88 12.36 2.36
C LYS A 225 18.54 12.60 3.04
N TYR A 226 17.54 13.05 2.27
CA TYR A 226 16.19 13.30 2.77
C TYR A 226 15.46 11.99 3.06
N MET A 227 15.52 11.04 2.12
CA MET A 227 14.83 9.76 2.23
C MET A 227 15.41 8.83 3.31
N THR A 228 16.71 8.96 3.64
CA THR A 228 17.35 8.11 4.65
C THR A 228 17.59 8.84 5.96
N VAL A 229 18.51 9.81 5.98
CA VAL A 229 18.99 10.44 7.22
C VAL A 229 17.89 11.29 7.87
N TYR A 230 17.25 12.17 7.10
CA TYR A 230 16.23 13.06 7.66
C TYR A 230 14.96 12.32 8.04
N LEU A 231 14.55 11.34 7.23
CA LEU A 231 13.37 10.53 7.54
C LEU A 231 13.57 9.63 8.77
N SER A 232 14.73 8.98 8.89
CA SER A 232 15.07 8.21 10.09
C SER A 232 15.14 9.09 11.33
N GLY A 233 15.75 10.28 11.21
CA GLY A 233 15.80 11.27 12.29
C GLY A 233 14.40 11.75 12.70
N ALA A 234 13.52 12.01 11.74
CA ALA A 234 12.14 12.40 11.98
C ALA A 234 11.33 11.30 12.67
N ARG A 235 11.52 10.03 12.25
CA ARG A 235 10.93 8.86 12.93
C ARG A 235 11.38 8.78 14.38
N ASP A 236 12.68 8.85 14.63
CA ASP A 236 13.23 8.70 15.98
C ASP A 236 12.81 9.86 16.89
N ALA A 237 12.74 11.08 16.35
CA ALA A 237 12.21 12.25 17.05
C ALA A 237 10.72 12.06 17.39
N THR A 238 9.93 11.52 16.47
CA THR A 238 8.49 11.24 16.67
C THR A 238 8.27 10.20 17.77
N VAL A 239 9.07 9.13 17.80
CA VAL A 239 8.99 8.10 18.85
C VAL A 239 9.32 8.71 20.21
N LYS A 240 10.43 9.45 20.33
CA LYS A 240 10.82 10.10 21.58
C LYS A 240 9.81 11.14 22.05
N PHE A 241 9.28 11.94 21.12
CA PHE A 241 8.22 12.90 21.41
C PHE A 241 6.97 12.20 21.95
N ALA A 242 6.49 11.16 21.28
CA ALA A 242 5.29 10.44 21.69
C ALA A 242 5.43 9.83 23.09
N GLU A 243 6.60 9.24 23.41
CA GLU A 243 6.89 8.68 24.73
C GLU A 243 6.94 9.75 25.82
N LEU A 244 7.59 10.88 25.55
CA LEU A 244 7.66 11.99 26.50
C LEU A 244 6.28 12.59 26.73
N TYR A 245 5.58 12.93 25.64
CA TYR A 245 4.29 13.61 25.70
C TYR A 245 3.19 12.76 26.35
N ALA A 246 3.20 11.44 26.15
CA ALA A 246 2.27 10.53 26.81
C ALA A 246 2.42 10.56 28.34
N ARG A 247 3.63 10.79 28.86
CA ARG A 247 3.93 10.80 30.30
C ARG A 247 3.74 12.18 30.94
N THR A 248 4.21 13.24 30.27
CA THR A 248 4.33 14.56 30.89
C THR A 248 3.30 15.57 30.39
N ARG A 249 2.70 15.34 29.21
CA ARG A 249 1.86 16.31 28.51
C ARG A 249 2.54 17.68 28.32
N ASP A 250 3.86 17.68 28.18
CA ASP A 250 4.69 18.88 28.08
C ASP A 250 4.34 19.72 26.84
N ALA A 251 3.92 20.96 27.08
CA ALA A 251 3.53 21.91 26.04
C ALA A 251 4.73 22.40 25.21
N GLN A 252 5.93 22.48 25.80
CA GLN A 252 7.14 22.91 25.09
C GLN A 252 7.59 21.83 24.12
N ALA A 253 7.68 20.58 24.57
CA ALA A 253 8.01 19.44 23.71
C ALA A 253 7.06 19.33 22.50
N ARG A 254 5.77 19.64 22.71
CA ARG A 254 4.75 19.70 21.65
C ARG A 254 5.03 20.82 20.65
N ALA A 255 5.40 22.01 21.12
CA ALA A 255 5.72 23.14 20.25
C ALA A 255 6.98 22.88 19.43
N ASP A 256 8.04 22.36 20.07
CA ASP A 256 9.31 22.05 19.42
C ASP A 256 9.15 20.96 18.35
N TYR A 257 8.34 19.92 18.64
CA TYR A 257 8.03 18.89 17.66
C TYR A 257 7.19 19.42 16.49
N ALA A 258 6.24 20.31 16.74
CA ALA A 258 5.47 20.95 15.67
C ALA A 258 6.36 21.78 14.73
N ALA A 259 7.31 22.54 15.30
CA ALA A 259 8.29 23.32 14.55
C ALA A 259 9.22 22.41 13.71
N LEU A 260 9.67 21.28 14.28
CA LEU A 260 10.44 20.29 13.52
C LEU A 260 9.64 19.78 12.29
N LEU A 261 8.34 19.55 12.43
CA LEU A 261 7.50 19.13 11.30
C LEU A 261 7.36 20.23 10.25
N ASP A 262 7.25 21.50 10.64
CA ASP A 262 7.26 22.65 9.72
C ASP A 262 8.56 22.70 8.92
N ASP A 263 9.70 22.64 9.63
CA ASP A 263 11.03 22.67 9.00
C ASP A 263 11.22 21.51 8.03
N LEU A 264 10.81 20.30 8.42
CA LEU A 264 10.90 19.13 7.55
C LEU A 264 10.00 19.27 6.32
N GLU A 265 8.77 19.73 6.48
CA GLU A 265 7.86 19.93 5.35
C GLU A 265 8.41 20.96 4.34
N GLU A 266 8.89 22.10 4.83
CA GLU A 266 9.49 23.14 3.99
C GLU A 266 10.73 22.62 3.26
N ASN A 267 11.63 21.93 3.96
CA ASN A 267 12.86 21.41 3.37
C ASN A 267 12.59 20.33 2.31
N PHE A 268 11.62 19.43 2.54
CA PHE A 268 11.23 18.43 1.56
C PHE A 268 10.53 19.04 0.35
N ALA A 269 9.65 20.03 0.56
CA ALA A 269 9.00 20.76 -0.52
C ALA A 269 10.03 21.51 -1.38
N ALA A 270 10.93 22.27 -0.75
CA ALA A 270 11.99 23.02 -1.43
C ALA A 270 12.93 22.10 -2.22
N ARG A 271 13.32 20.95 -1.65
CA ARG A 271 14.15 19.97 -2.36
C ARG A 271 13.42 19.38 -3.56
N THR A 272 12.13 19.06 -3.42
CA THR A 272 11.31 18.54 -4.53
C THR A 272 11.20 19.57 -5.66
N GLN A 273 10.98 20.84 -5.31
CA GLN A 273 10.92 21.92 -6.29
C GLN A 273 12.26 22.14 -6.99
N LYS A 274 13.39 22.03 -6.27
CA LYS A 274 14.72 22.19 -6.87
C LYS A 274 15.00 21.12 -7.93
N MET A 275 14.66 19.86 -7.67
CA MET A 275 14.84 18.79 -8.67
C MET A 275 14.04 19.06 -9.95
N LEU A 276 12.85 19.65 -9.85
CA LEU A 276 12.05 20.05 -11.01
C LEU A 276 12.66 21.22 -11.82
N LEU A 277 13.44 22.09 -11.17
CA LEU A 277 14.12 23.20 -11.84
C LEU A 277 15.39 22.75 -12.55
N ASP A 278 16.14 21.83 -11.92
CA ASP A 278 17.35 21.24 -12.50
C ASP A 278 16.98 20.50 -13.81
N ASP A 279 15.90 19.72 -13.83
CA ASP A 279 15.34 19.09 -15.04
C ASP A 279 15.09 20.04 -16.21
N ARG A 280 14.49 21.21 -15.91
CA ARG A 280 14.16 22.21 -16.94
C ARG A 280 15.42 22.85 -17.50
N SER A 281 16.43 23.01 -16.65
CA SER A 281 17.73 23.57 -17.03
C SER A 281 18.44 22.59 -17.97
N ASP A 282 18.46 21.31 -17.63
CA ASP A 282 19.04 20.24 -18.46
C ASP A 282 18.38 20.19 -19.85
N LEU A 283 17.05 20.22 -19.92
CA LEU A 283 16.33 20.25 -21.21
C LEU A 283 16.66 21.51 -22.03
N THR A 284 16.79 22.66 -21.39
CA THR A 284 17.12 23.92 -22.08
C THR A 284 18.52 23.84 -22.70
N VAL A 285 19.49 23.31 -21.96
CA VAL A 285 20.85 23.08 -22.45
C VAL A 285 20.85 22.08 -23.60
N GLU A 286 20.12 20.96 -23.50
CA GLU A 286 20.02 19.98 -24.60
C GLU A 286 19.40 20.59 -25.87
N ILE A 287 18.36 21.42 -25.74
CA ILE A 287 17.76 22.14 -26.87
C ILE A 287 18.76 23.10 -27.51
N GLU A 288 19.53 23.84 -26.71
CA GLU A 288 20.55 24.76 -27.22
C GLU A 288 21.68 24.02 -27.96
N VAL A 289 22.17 22.91 -27.39
CA VAL A 289 23.18 22.06 -28.02
C VAL A 289 22.67 21.47 -29.34
N LEU A 290 21.42 21.00 -29.37
CA LEU A 290 20.81 20.49 -30.61
C LEU A 290 20.67 21.58 -31.67
N ARG A 291 20.22 22.79 -31.29
CA ARG A 291 20.16 23.93 -32.20
C ARG A 291 21.52 24.27 -32.78
N GLU A 292 22.56 24.27 -31.95
CA GLU A 292 23.91 24.56 -32.41
C GLU A 292 24.44 23.46 -33.35
N ARG A 293 24.17 22.18 -33.06
CA ARG A 293 24.52 21.08 -33.97
C ARG A 293 23.77 21.17 -35.30
N LEU A 294 22.45 21.42 -35.27
CA LEU A 294 21.64 21.60 -36.48
C LEU A 294 22.13 22.78 -37.33
N HIS A 295 22.51 23.89 -36.69
CA HIS A 295 23.08 25.05 -37.37
C HIS A 295 24.44 24.74 -38.02
N ARG A 296 25.28 23.93 -37.36
CA ARG A 296 26.57 23.47 -37.93
C ARG A 296 26.39 22.48 -39.07
N GLU A 297 25.34 21.64 -39.02
CA GLU A 297 25.02 20.65 -40.05
C GLU A 297 24.18 21.22 -41.21
N GLY A 298 23.84 22.52 -41.17
CA GLY A 298 23.17 23.23 -42.27
C GLY A 298 21.69 22.88 -42.46
N VAL A 299 21.08 22.16 -41.51
CA VAL A 299 19.67 21.76 -41.57
C VAL A 299 18.82 22.94 -41.10
N ARG A 300 18.16 23.65 -42.03
CA ARG A 300 17.12 24.63 -41.71
C ARG A 300 15.81 23.89 -41.46
N LEU A 301 15.27 24.06 -40.25
CA LEU A 301 13.91 23.64 -39.93
C LEU A 301 12.97 24.69 -40.55
N ASP A 302 12.36 24.36 -41.68
CA ASP A 302 11.23 25.11 -42.24
C ASP A 302 9.95 24.88 -41.40
#